data_AF-A0A060WUT0-F1
#
_entry.id   AF-A0A060WUT0-F1
#
_cell.length_a   1.000
_cell.length_b   1.000
_cell.length_c   1.000
_cell.angle_alpha   90.00
_cell.angle_beta   90.00
_cell.angle_gamma   90.00
#
_symmetry.space_group_name_H-M   'P 1'
#
loop_
_entity.id
_entity.type
_entity.pdbx_description
1 polymer ?
#
loop_
_entity_poly.entity_id
_entity_poly.type
_entity_poly.pdbx_seq_one_letter_code
_entity_poly.pdbx_strand_id
1 'polypeptide(L)'
;MAALRPLTKPKIVKKRVKKFIRHQSDRYVKVTKSWRKPRGIDNRVRRRFKGQMLMPNIGYGSNKKTKHMLPSGFRKFLVHNIKELEVLMMSNKYVLLGALYSSPWVHLACLLKQVSLDMQ
;
A
#
# COMPACT_ATOMS: atom_id res chain seq x y z
N MET A 1 0.01 -8.96 25.80
CA MET A 1 0.99 -8.15 25.02
C MET A 1 0.33 -6.85 24.60
N ALA A 2 0.84 -5.71 25.03
CA ALA A 2 0.31 -4.41 24.62
C ALA A 2 0.56 -4.22 23.12
N ALA A 3 -0.50 -4.03 22.35
CA ALA A 3 -0.39 -3.70 20.93
C ALA A 3 0.14 -2.27 20.80
N LEU A 4 1.21 -2.07 20.03
CA LEU A 4 1.78 -0.73 19.76
C LEU A 4 0.69 0.17 19.14
N ARG A 5 0.37 1.27 19.83
CA ARG A 5 -0.63 2.25 19.39
C ARG A 5 0.07 3.46 18.79
N PRO A 6 -0.31 3.94 17.59
CA PRO A 6 0.27 5.16 17.05
C PRO A 6 -0.17 6.36 17.88
N LEU A 7 0.74 7.33 18.06
CA LEU A 7 0.47 8.57 18.80
C LEU A 7 -0.67 9.39 18.18
N THR A 8 -0.74 9.43 16.85
CA THR A 8 -1.82 10.11 16.11
C THR A 8 -2.37 9.20 15.01
N LYS A 9 -3.70 9.15 14.90
CA LYS A 9 -4.38 8.35 13.87
C LYS A 9 -5.29 9.23 13.01
N PRO A 10 -4.77 9.86 11.95
CA PRO A 10 -5.60 10.65 11.05
C PRO A 10 -6.60 9.75 10.30
N LYS A 11 -7.83 10.24 10.08
CA LYS A 11 -8.86 9.53 9.32
C LYS A 11 -8.40 9.32 7.87
N ILE A 12 -8.26 8.05 7.47
CA ILE A 12 -7.86 7.70 6.11
C ILE A 12 -9.07 7.77 5.19
N VAL A 13 -9.15 8.83 4.38
CA VAL A 13 -10.18 8.95 3.34
C VAL A 13 -9.64 8.41 2.01
N LYS A 14 -10.27 7.37 1.46
CA LYS A 14 -9.99 6.86 0.11
C LYS A 14 -11.09 7.36 -0.82
N LYS A 15 -10.72 8.16 -1.83
CA LYS A 15 -11.66 8.70 -2.84
C LYS A 15 -12.34 7.60 -3.67
N ARG A 16 -11.66 6.47 -3.84
CA ARG A 16 -12.18 5.31 -4.56
C ARG A 16 -11.59 4.04 -3.98
N VAL A 17 -12.46 3.04 -3.76
CA VAL A 17 -12.08 1.72 -3.28
C VAL A 17 -11.99 0.71 -4.43
N LYS A 18 -12.88 0.82 -5.43
CA LYS A 18 -12.89 -0.05 -6.62
C LYS A 18 -11.62 0.13 -7.45
N LYS A 19 -10.95 -0.98 -7.80
CA LYS A 19 -9.78 -0.98 -8.69
C LYS A 19 -10.14 -0.44 -10.07
N PHE A 20 -9.15 0.16 -10.74
CA PHE A 20 -9.24 0.51 -12.15
C PHE A 20 -8.90 -0.74 -12.95
N ILE A 21 -9.89 -1.37 -13.57
CA ILE A 21 -9.70 -2.58 -14.36
C ILE A 21 -9.73 -2.23 -15.86
N ARG A 22 -9.00 -3.00 -16.68
CA ARG A 22 -8.94 -2.82 -18.13
C ARG A 22 -10.31 -3.08 -18.77
N HIS A 23 -10.66 -2.29 -19.78
CA HIS A 23 -11.87 -2.49 -20.59
C HIS A 23 -11.87 -3.90 -21.22
N GLN A 24 -13.02 -4.60 -21.17
CA GLN A 24 -13.23 -5.97 -21.68
C GLN A 24 -12.41 -7.08 -20.98
N SER A 25 -11.77 -6.78 -19.84
CA SER A 25 -11.10 -7.82 -19.02
C SER A 25 -12.07 -8.80 -18.34
N ASP A 26 -13.34 -8.42 -18.28
CA ASP A 26 -14.47 -9.23 -17.84
C ASP A 26 -14.94 -10.24 -18.91
N ARG A 27 -14.82 -9.88 -20.19
CA ARG A 27 -15.31 -10.70 -21.31
C ARG A 27 -14.30 -11.74 -21.80
N TYR A 28 -13.01 -11.41 -21.80
CA TYR A 28 -11.98 -12.24 -22.41
C TYR A 28 -10.87 -12.60 -21.41
N VAL A 29 -10.60 -13.90 -21.26
CA VAL A 29 -9.53 -14.41 -20.37
C VAL A 29 -8.14 -13.89 -20.79
N LYS A 30 -7.90 -13.74 -22.10
CA LYS A 30 -6.65 -13.17 -22.64
C LYS A 30 -6.39 -11.72 -22.23
N VAL A 31 -7.43 -10.97 -21.84
CA VAL A 31 -7.29 -9.56 -21.46
C VAL A 31 -7.16 -9.47 -19.95
N THR A 32 -5.94 -9.22 -19.48
CA THR A 32 -5.67 -9.07 -18.04
C THR A 32 -6.34 -7.83 -17.46
N LYS A 33 -6.68 -7.89 -16.16
CA LYS A 33 -7.35 -6.81 -15.41
C LYS A 33 -6.46 -5.57 -15.18
N SER A 34 -5.16 -5.65 -15.45
CA SER A 34 -4.21 -4.54 -15.27
C SER A 34 -4.57 -3.35 -16.17
N TRP A 35 -4.72 -2.17 -15.58
CA TRP A 35 -5.16 -0.97 -16.29
C TRP A 35 -4.25 -0.62 -17.48
N ARG A 36 -4.86 -0.35 -18.64
CA ARG A 36 -4.20 0.19 -19.83
C ARG A 36 -5.08 1.28 -20.43
N LYS A 37 -4.48 2.38 -20.88
CA LYS A 37 -5.22 3.50 -21.49
C LYS A 37 -5.75 3.07 -22.87
N PRO A 38 -7.08 3.10 -23.12
CA PRO A 38 -7.63 2.79 -24.43
C PRO A 38 -7.27 3.86 -25.46
N ARG A 39 -6.84 3.44 -26.66
CA ARG A 39 -6.40 4.34 -27.74
C ARG A 39 -7.31 4.37 -28.98
N GLY A 40 -8.19 3.39 -29.16
CA GLY A 40 -9.02 3.27 -30.37
C GLY A 40 -9.99 4.44 -30.59
N ILE A 41 -10.29 4.74 -31.86
CA ILE A 41 -11.10 5.89 -32.29
C ILE A 41 -12.52 5.85 -31.70
N ASP A 42 -13.18 4.70 -31.72
CA ASP A 42 -14.58 4.51 -31.28
C ASP A 42 -14.69 3.94 -29.86
N ASN A 43 -13.59 3.92 -29.10
CA ASN A 43 -13.63 3.34 -27.77
C ASN A 43 -14.47 4.21 -26.81
N ARG A 44 -15.54 3.60 -26.27
CA ARG A 44 -16.50 4.29 -25.38
C ARG A 44 -15.88 4.81 -24.08
N VAL A 45 -14.93 4.07 -23.50
CA VAL A 45 -14.21 4.48 -22.28
C VAL A 45 -13.31 5.67 -22.56
N ARG A 46 -12.63 5.71 -23.73
CA ARG A 46 -11.79 6.86 -24.14
C ARG A 46 -12.62 8.14 -24.27
N ARG A 47 -13.81 8.03 -24.89
CA ARG A 47 -14.76 9.14 -25.08
C ARG A 47 -15.56 9.52 -23.82
N ARG A 48 -15.42 8.76 -22.72
CA ARG A 48 -16.06 9.02 -21.41
C ARG A 48 -17.60 9.03 -21.44
N PHE A 49 -18.22 8.14 -22.20
CA PHE A 49 -19.68 8.00 -22.17
C PHE A 49 -20.19 7.61 -20.76
N LYS A 50 -21.41 8.04 -20.42
CA LYS A 50 -22.09 7.68 -19.16
C LYS A 50 -22.27 6.16 -19.07
N GLY A 51 -22.19 5.61 -17.85
CA GLY A 51 -22.33 4.17 -17.59
C GLY A 51 -21.08 3.33 -17.89
N GLN A 52 -20.05 3.92 -18.50
CA GLN A 52 -18.78 3.23 -18.74
C GLN A 52 -17.79 3.38 -17.59
N MET A 53 -16.76 2.52 -17.64
CA MET A 53 -15.71 2.45 -16.63
C MET A 53 -14.91 3.75 -16.60
N LEU A 54 -14.73 4.30 -15.40
CA LEU A 54 -13.98 5.53 -15.19
C LEU A 54 -12.47 5.30 -15.36
N MET A 55 -11.79 6.23 -16.04
CA MET A 55 -10.33 6.22 -16.20
C MET A 55 -9.61 6.80 -14.97
N PRO A 56 -8.38 6.36 -14.66
CA PRO A 56 -7.54 7.01 -13.66
C PRO A 56 -7.22 8.46 -14.05
N ASN A 57 -7.30 9.34 -13.07
CA ASN A 57 -6.92 10.75 -13.17
C ASN A 57 -6.23 11.20 -11.87
N ILE A 58 -5.59 12.37 -11.89
CA ILE A 58 -4.92 12.94 -10.71
C ILE A 58 -5.90 13.24 -9.56
N GLY A 59 -7.17 13.50 -9.89
CA GLY A 59 -8.24 13.77 -8.93
C GLY A 59 -8.48 12.63 -7.93
N TYR A 60 -8.20 11.38 -8.28
CA TYR A 60 -8.29 10.24 -7.36
C TYR A 60 -7.11 10.12 -6.38
N GLY A 61 -6.09 10.99 -6.47
CA GLY A 61 -4.96 11.00 -5.55
C GLY A 61 -5.39 11.13 -4.09
N SER A 62 -4.84 10.28 -3.22
CA SER A 62 -5.03 10.36 -1.76
C SER A 62 -4.30 11.57 -1.17
N ASN A 63 -4.74 12.05 0.00
CA ASN A 63 -4.06 13.13 0.72
C ASN A 63 -2.58 12.76 0.98
N LYS A 64 -1.66 13.71 0.78
CA LYS A 64 -0.22 13.54 0.98
C LYS A 64 0.12 13.00 2.38
N LYS A 65 -0.56 13.48 3.42
CA LYS A 65 -0.33 13.05 4.82
C LYS A 65 -0.66 11.57 5.05
N THR A 66 -1.77 11.09 4.48
CA THR A 66 -2.29 9.73 4.66
C THR A 66 -1.89 8.77 3.54
N LYS A 67 -1.08 9.21 2.57
CA LYS A 67 -0.61 8.37 1.47
C LYS A 67 0.28 7.24 2.04
N HIS A 68 0.05 6.00 1.58
CA HIS A 68 0.77 4.80 2.04
C HIS A 68 0.63 4.42 3.53
N MET A 69 -0.30 5.05 4.26
CA MET A 69 -0.62 4.67 5.64
C MET A 69 -1.55 3.45 5.68
N LEU A 70 -1.29 2.56 6.65
CA LEU A 70 -2.07 1.37 6.95
C LEU A 70 -3.28 1.74 7.81
N PRO A 71 -4.32 0.89 7.86
CA PRO A 71 -5.43 1.06 8.80
C PRO A 71 -5.01 1.06 10.28
N SER A 72 -3.84 0.48 10.60
CA SER A 72 -3.25 0.53 11.94
C SER A 72 -2.70 1.92 12.31
N GLY A 73 -2.46 2.80 11.33
CA GLY A 73 -1.89 4.15 11.53
C GLY A 73 -0.40 4.26 11.18
N PHE A 74 0.30 3.14 11.01
CA PHE A 74 1.69 3.11 10.61
C PHE A 74 1.84 3.07 9.08
N ARG A 75 3.06 3.27 8.55
CA ARG A 75 3.46 3.06 7.16
C ARG A 75 4.28 1.76 7.09
N LYS A 76 4.25 1.09 5.94
CA LYS A 76 5.08 -0.12 5.73
C LYS A 76 6.48 0.30 5.32
N PHE A 77 7.48 -0.31 5.95
CA PHE A 77 8.88 -0.25 5.51
C PHE A 77 9.37 -1.68 5.35
N LEU A 78 10.20 -1.89 4.35
CA LEU A 78 10.77 -3.18 4.03
C LEU A 78 12.25 -3.11 4.42
N VAL A 79 12.68 -4.01 5.30
CA VAL A 79 14.04 -4.07 5.85
C VAL A 79 14.74 -5.30 5.30
N HIS A 80 15.95 -5.11 4.79
CA HIS A 80 16.80 -6.18 4.29
C HIS A 80 17.96 -6.49 5.24
N ASN A 81 18.45 -5.49 5.99
CA ASN A 81 19.67 -5.61 6.80
C ASN A 81 19.48 -5.11 8.24
N ILE A 82 20.37 -5.53 9.16
CA ILE A 82 20.37 -5.08 10.56
C ILE A 82 20.62 -3.57 10.67
N LYS A 83 21.50 -3.01 9.83
CA LYS A 83 21.78 -1.55 9.81
C LYS A 83 20.56 -0.70 9.45
N GLU A 84 19.65 -1.23 8.64
CA GLU A 84 18.40 -0.54 8.30
C GLU A 84 17.40 -0.54 9.46
N LEU A 85 17.52 -1.50 10.39
CA LEU A 85 16.72 -1.56 11.61
C LEU A 85 17.11 -0.44 12.59
N GLU A 86 18.40 -0.09 12.67
CA GLU A 86 18.89 1.00 13.53
C GLU A 86 18.25 2.35 13.14
N VAL A 87 18.07 2.61 11.84
CA VAL A 87 17.40 3.81 11.32
C VAL A 87 15.94 3.89 11.78
N LEU A 88 15.29 2.73 11.99
CA LEU A 88 13.90 2.68 12.44
C LEU A 88 13.75 3.02 13.92
N MET A 89 14.74 2.73 14.76
CA MET A 89 14.69 3.02 16.20
C MET A 89 14.49 4.51 16.49
N MET A 90 15.02 5.39 15.63
CA MET A 90 14.81 6.84 15.72
C MET A 90 13.43 7.29 15.17
N SER A 91 12.83 6.49 14.29
CA SER A 91 11.65 6.84 13.47
C SER A 91 10.36 6.08 13.85
N ASN A 92 10.34 5.47 15.05
CA ASN A 92 9.33 4.57 15.62
C ASN A 92 7.85 5.04 15.58
N LYS A 93 7.60 6.28 15.17
CA LYS A 93 6.25 6.86 15.03
C LYS A 93 5.49 6.34 13.80
N TYR A 94 6.16 5.78 12.80
CA TYR A 94 5.58 5.62 11.48
C TYR A 94 5.78 4.27 10.78
N VAL A 95 6.42 3.26 11.36
CA VAL A 95 6.82 2.08 10.58
C VAL A 95 6.37 0.75 11.18
N LEU A 96 5.73 -0.08 10.37
CA LEU A 96 5.57 -1.52 10.60
C LEU A 96 6.45 -2.29 9.61
N LEU A 97 7.21 -3.25 10.13
CA LEU A 97 8.08 -4.14 9.37
C LEU A 97 7.23 -5.15 8.59
N GLY A 98 7.42 -5.18 7.27
CA GLY A 98 6.92 -6.25 6.43
C GLY A 98 8.02 -7.28 6.21
N ALA A 99 7.96 -8.42 6.90
CA ALA A 99 8.94 -9.49 6.71
C ALA A 99 8.59 -10.32 5.46
N LEU A 100 9.49 -10.34 4.48
CA LEU A 100 9.56 -11.38 3.46
C LEU A 100 10.66 -12.34 3.90
N TYR A 101 10.29 -13.43 4.57
CA TYR A 101 11.23 -14.46 4.97
C TYR A 101 11.50 -15.41 3.79
N SER A 102 12.74 -15.38 3.30
CA SER A 102 13.36 -16.45 2.51
C SER A 102 14.70 -16.82 3.18
N SER A 103 14.62 -17.54 4.32
CA SER A 103 15.68 -18.24 5.10
C SER A 103 16.97 -17.50 5.55
N PRO A 104 17.71 -18.01 6.57
CA PRO A 104 17.32 -18.48 7.90
C PRO A 104 17.68 -17.40 8.95
N TRP A 105 16.66 -16.71 9.49
CA TRP A 105 16.84 -15.51 10.30
C TRP A 105 16.50 -15.73 11.78
N VAL A 106 17.21 -16.64 12.45
CA VAL A 106 17.01 -16.85 13.90
C VAL A 106 17.50 -15.63 14.70
N HIS A 107 18.64 -15.04 14.30
CA HIS A 107 19.21 -13.85 14.95
C HIS A 107 18.35 -12.59 14.77
N LEU A 108 17.83 -12.33 13.57
CA LEU A 108 17.02 -11.14 13.33
C LEU A 108 15.62 -11.28 13.92
N ALA A 109 15.03 -12.49 13.97
CA ALA A 109 13.80 -12.70 14.73
C ALA A 109 14.00 -12.48 16.25
N CYS A 110 15.16 -12.85 16.80
CA CYS A 110 15.53 -12.58 18.19
C CYS A 110 15.73 -11.07 18.45
N LEU A 111 16.49 -10.38 17.60
CA LEU A 111 16.68 -8.93 17.67
C LEU A 111 15.38 -8.15 17.47
N LEU A 112 14.50 -8.59 16.58
CA LEU A 112 13.20 -7.95 16.36
C LEU A 112 12.24 -8.17 17.54
N LYS A 113 12.32 -9.31 18.24
CA LYS A 113 11.62 -9.51 19.51
C LYS A 113 12.17 -8.60 20.61
N GLN A 114 13.49 -8.43 20.68
CA GLN A 114 14.14 -7.53 21.64
C GLN A 114 13.74 -6.06 21.38
N VAL A 115 13.86 -5.57 20.14
CA VAL A 115 13.44 -4.20 19.76
C VAL A 115 11.93 -3.99 19.96
N SER A 116 11.10 -5.03 19.78
CA SER A 116 9.68 -4.94 20.07
C SER A 116 9.35 -4.89 21.57
N LEU A 117 10.21 -5.43 22.44
CA LEU A 117 10.11 -5.33 23.90
C LEU A 117 10.58 -3.95 24.39
N ASP A 118 11.63 -3.39 23.76
CA ASP A 118 12.15 -2.05 24.09
C ASP A 118 11.27 -0.88 23.57
N MET A 119 10.31 -1.17 22.69
CA MET A 119 9.31 -0.22 22.19
C MET A 119 8.00 -0.21 22.99
N GLN A 120 7.88 -1.02 24.05
CA GLN A 120 6.75 -0.99 25.00
C GLN A 120 7.01 -0.02 26.14
#